data_AF-A0A928PDK6-F1
#
_entry.id   AF-A0A928PDK6-F1
#
_cell.length_a   1.000
_cell.length_b   1.000
_cell.length_c   1.000
_cell.angle_alpha   90.00
_cell.angle_beta   90.00
_cell.angle_gamma   90.00
#
_symmetry.space_group_name_H-M   'P 1'
#
loop_
_entity.id
_entity.type
_entity.pdbx_description
1 polymer ?
#
loop_
_entity_poly.entity_id
_entity_poly.type
_entity_poly.pdbx_seq_one_letter_code
_entity_poly.pdbx_strand_id
1 'polypeptide(L)'
;MLGGLCWKFVSPGHSGVPDRIIILPGGAVLFVELKAPGKKERLLQQVIQDRMRKLGVTVFSSVNSTEKIDEVIAECVKRTHRKSGDQKGVIS
;
A
#
# COMPACT_ATOMS: atom_id res chain seq x y z
N MET A 1 -6.63 -14.74 -10.79
CA MET A 1 -6.75 -13.44 -10.07
C MET A 1 -6.44 -13.69 -8.59
N LEU A 2 -5.81 -12.73 -7.89
CA LEU A 2 -5.43 -12.87 -6.47
C LEU A 2 -6.60 -12.72 -5.48
N GLY A 3 -7.81 -12.38 -5.96
CA GLY A 3 -9.00 -12.22 -5.12
C GLY A 3 -8.98 -11.00 -4.20
N GLY A 4 -8.03 -10.09 -4.36
CA GLY A 4 -7.93 -8.83 -3.60
C GLY A 4 -8.65 -7.65 -4.27
N LEU A 5 -8.89 -6.61 -3.48
CA LEU A 5 -9.46 -5.33 -3.90
C LEU A 5 -8.34 -4.28 -4.03
N CYS A 6 -8.42 -3.43 -5.06
CA CYS A 6 -7.51 -2.29 -5.23
C CYS A 6 -8.34 -1.03 -5.45
N TRP A 7 -8.42 -0.19 -4.43
CA TRP A 7 -9.23 1.04 -4.46
C TRP A 7 -8.37 2.28 -4.47
N LYS A 8 -8.93 3.38 -4.97
CA LYS A 8 -8.37 4.70 -4.72
C LYS A 8 -8.49 4.99 -3.22
N PHE A 9 -7.39 5.40 -2.60
CA PHE A 9 -7.40 5.80 -1.20
C PHE A 9 -7.49 7.33 -1.11
N VAL A 10 -8.47 7.79 -0.34
CA VAL A 10 -8.67 9.21 -0.01
C VAL A 10 -8.95 9.28 1.48
N SER A 11 -8.24 10.15 2.19
CA SER A 11 -8.44 10.39 3.61
C SER A 11 -8.76 11.88 3.82
N PRO A 12 -10.05 12.23 4.01
CA PRO A 12 -10.44 13.62 4.27
C PRO A 12 -9.65 14.21 5.45
N GLY A 13 -9.18 15.46 5.30
CA GLY A 13 -8.33 16.12 6.29
C GLY A 13 -6.87 15.67 6.32
N HIS A 14 -6.49 14.62 5.58
CA HIS A 14 -5.14 14.06 5.59
C HIS A 14 -4.51 14.12 4.18
N SER A 15 -3.66 15.11 3.98
CA SER A 15 -2.89 15.26 2.73
C SER A 15 -1.66 14.35 2.71
N GLY A 16 -1.31 13.87 1.52
CA GLY A 16 -0.08 13.10 1.29
C GLY A 16 -0.21 11.59 1.55
N VAL A 17 -1.42 11.08 1.75
CA VAL A 17 -1.68 9.64 1.78
C VAL A 17 -1.38 8.99 0.41
N PRO A 18 -1.00 7.70 0.37
CA PRO A 18 -0.81 6.97 -0.87
C PRO A 18 -2.06 6.92 -1.74
N ASP A 19 -1.90 6.82 -3.06
CA ASP A 19 -3.01 6.84 -4.03
C ASP A 19 -3.93 5.61 -3.96
N ARG A 20 -3.39 4.45 -3.60
CA ARG A 20 -4.11 3.18 -3.62
C ARG A 20 -4.00 2.43 -2.30
N ILE A 21 -5.08 1.74 -1.96
CA ILE A 21 -5.13 0.71 -0.92
C ILE A 21 -5.45 -0.64 -1.58
N ILE A 22 -4.64 -1.65 -1.26
CA ILE A 22 -4.82 -3.03 -1.71
C ILE A 22 -5.21 -3.87 -0.50
N ILE A 23 -6.35 -4.53 -0.57
CA ILE A 23 -6.88 -5.41 0.47
C ILE A 23 -6.87 -6.84 -0.08
N LEU A 24 -6.09 -7.73 0.53
CA LEU A 24 -5.93 -9.10 0.09
C LEU A 24 -6.76 -10.07 0.94
N PRO A 25 -7.10 -11.26 0.42
CA PRO A 25 -7.67 -12.33 1.22
C PRO A 25 -6.82 -12.60 2.48
N GLY A 26 -7.47 -12.80 3.61
CA GLY A 26 -6.79 -12.94 4.91
C GLY A 26 -6.47 -11.62 5.63
N GLY A 27 -6.93 -10.48 5.09
CA GLY A 27 -6.90 -9.20 5.79
C GLY A 27 -5.57 -8.44 5.69
N ALA A 28 -4.65 -8.89 4.84
CA ALA A 28 -3.43 -8.13 4.57
C ALA A 28 -3.76 -6.86 3.76
N VAL A 29 -3.19 -5.73 4.19
CA VAL A 29 -3.39 -4.42 3.56
C VAL A 29 -2.04 -3.84 3.13
N LEU A 30 -2.00 -3.32 1.90
CA LEU A 30 -0.84 -2.63 1.34
C LEU A 30 -1.28 -1.28 0.77
N PHE A 31 -0.37 -0.33 0.72
CA PHE A 31 -0.60 0.97 0.10
C PHE A 31 0.38 1.23 -1.03
N VAL A 32 -0.06 1.93 -2.07
CA VAL A 32 0.75 2.23 -3.25
C VAL A 32 0.61 3.69 -3.63
N GLU A 33 1.74 4.39 -3.71
CA GLU A 33 1.86 5.71 -4.30
C GLU A 33 2.24 5.57 -5.78
N LEU A 34 1.41 6.07 -6.68
CA LEU A 34 1.63 6.05 -8.12
C LEU A 34 2.33 7.34 -8.56
N LYS A 35 3.17 7.26 -9.59
CA LYS A 35 3.73 8.44 -10.25
C LYS A 35 3.64 8.33 -11.76
N ALA A 36 3.36 9.46 -12.40
CA ALA A 36 3.63 9.57 -13.82
C ALA A 36 5.15 9.51 -14.06
N PRO A 37 5.61 9.00 -15.22
CA PRO A 37 7.01 9.03 -15.60
C PRO A 37 7.62 10.44 -15.44
N GLY A 38 8.81 10.51 -14.86
CA GLY A 38 9.51 11.78 -14.60
C GLY A 38 8.99 12.62 -13.43
N LYS A 39 7.96 12.18 -12.70
CA LYS A 39 7.49 12.86 -11.48
C LYS A 39 8.13 12.27 -10.22
N LYS A 40 8.40 13.15 -9.25
CA LYS A 40 8.93 12.80 -7.92
C LYS A 40 7.87 12.95 -6.84
N GLU A 41 8.05 12.25 -5.73
CA GLU A 41 7.22 12.42 -4.53
C GLU A 41 7.40 13.80 -3.90
N ARG A 42 6.28 14.34 -3.42
CA ARG A 42 6.29 15.56 -2.60
C ARG A 42 6.82 15.21 -1.21
N LEU A 43 7.51 16.15 -0.56
CA LEU A 43 8.06 15.94 0.80
C LEU A 43 7.00 15.44 1.80
N LEU A 44 5.79 15.99 1.74
CA LEU A 44 4.69 15.55 2.60
C LEU A 44 4.33 14.07 2.39
N GLN A 45 4.35 13.58 1.15
CA GLN A 45 4.06 12.17 0.86
C GLN A 45 5.13 11.27 1.50
N GLN A 46 6.41 11.62 1.36
CA GLN A 46 7.50 10.86 1.97
C GLN A 46 7.32 10.77 3.50
N VAL A 47 7.02 11.90 4.16
CA VAL A 47 6.79 11.95 5.61
C VAL A 47 5.62 11.06 6.03
N ILE A 48 4.50 11.09 5.31
CA ILE A 48 3.33 10.28 5.63
C ILE A 48 3.61 8.79 5.39
N GLN A 49 4.23 8.45 4.26
CA GLN A 49 4.58 7.06 3.96
C GLN A 49 5.54 6.50 5.01
N ASP A 50 6.52 7.28 5.46
CA ASP A 50 7.44 6.87 6.52
C ASP A 50 6.74 6.66 7.86
N ARG A 51 5.77 7.51 8.21
CA ARG A 51 4.92 7.31 9.39
C ARG A 51 4.13 6.00 9.28
N MET A 52 3.53 5.72 8.12
CA MET A 52 2.78 4.47 7.89
C MET A 52 3.69 3.23 7.99
N ARG A 53 4.91 3.31 7.43
CA ARG A 53 5.91 2.22 7.55
C ARG A 53 6.32 1.98 8.99
N LYS A 54 6.51 3.04 9.79
CA LYS A 54 6.82 2.93 11.22
C LYS A 54 5.72 2.24 12.03
N LEU A 55 4.47 2.31 11.56
CA LEU A 55 3.33 1.59 12.13
C LEU A 55 3.21 0.14 11.63
N GLY A 56 4.17 -0.35 10.85
CA GLY A 56 4.22 -1.73 10.35
C GLY A 56 3.45 -1.98 9.06
N VAL A 57 2.94 -0.93 8.42
CA VAL A 57 2.18 -1.04 7.16
C VAL A 57 3.13 -1.04 5.97
N THR A 58 2.85 -1.88 4.97
CA THR A 58 3.63 -1.92 3.73
C THR A 58 3.17 -0.82 2.77
N VAL A 59 4.11 0.03 2.35
CA VAL A 59 3.86 1.15 1.43
C VAL A 59 4.87 1.14 0.30
N PHE A 60 4.40 1.00 -0.93
CA PHE A 60 5.20 1.10 -2.15
C PHE A 60 5.25 2.54 -2.65
N SER A 61 6.48 3.05 -2.80
CA SER A 61 6.74 4.43 -3.23
C SER A 61 6.96 4.54 -4.73
N SER A 62 6.47 5.64 -5.30
CA SER A 62 6.79 6.09 -6.65
C SER A 62 6.68 4.98 -7.70
N VAL A 63 5.56 4.25 -7.71
CA VAL A 63 5.30 3.19 -8.68
C VAL A 63 4.95 3.83 -10.02
N ASN A 64 5.88 3.74 -10.97
CA ASN A 64 5.81 4.37 -12.28
C ASN A 64 6.42 3.54 -13.41
N SER A 65 6.78 2.28 -13.13
CA SER A 65 7.38 1.36 -14.09
C SER A 65 6.77 -0.04 -13.94
N THR A 66 6.92 -0.84 -14.98
CA THR A 66 6.50 -2.25 -15.01
C THR A 66 7.18 -3.06 -13.92
N GLU A 67 8.46 -2.83 -13.68
CA GLU A 67 9.25 -3.56 -12.68
C GLU A 67 8.70 -3.32 -11.27
N LYS A 68 8.35 -2.08 -10.94
CA LYS A 68 7.72 -1.76 -9.65
C LYS A 68 6.31 -2.31 -9.52
N ILE A 69 5.56 -2.40 -10.62
CA ILE A 69 4.26 -3.05 -10.62
C ILE A 69 4.44 -4.54 -10.31
N ASP A 70 5.43 -5.18 -10.92
CA ASP A 70 5.74 -6.59 -10.67
C ASP A 70 6.17 -6.83 -9.21
N GLU A 71 6.96 -5.92 -8.61
CA GLU A 71 7.28 -5.96 -7.18
C GLU A 71 6.03 -5.90 -6.29
N VAL A 72 5.07 -5.01 -6.60
CA VAL A 72 3.79 -4.92 -5.88
C VAL A 72 3.01 -6.22 -6.01
N ILE A 73 2.93 -6.78 -7.23
CA ILE A 73 2.21 -8.03 -7.50
C ILE A 73 2.87 -9.20 -6.75
N ALA A 74 4.20 -9.29 -6.77
CA ALA A 74 4.94 -10.34 -6.08
C ALA A 74 4.69 -10.33 -4.56
N GLU A 75 4.70 -9.14 -3.94
CA GLU A 75 4.36 -9.03 -2.52
C GLU A 75 2.87 -9.38 -2.25
N CYS A 76 1.95 -9.03 -3.16
CA CYS A 76 0.56 -9.43 -3.04
C CYS A 76 0.37 -10.95 -3.08
N VAL A 77 1.06 -11.64 -4.00
CA VAL A 77 1.08 -13.11 -4.08
C VAL A 77 1.58 -13.69 -2.75
N LYS A 78 2.75 -13.23 -2.28
CA LYS A 78 3.37 -13.69 -1.03
C LYS A 78 2.46 -13.53 0.19
N ARG A 79 1.75 -12.40 0.30
CA ARG A 79 0.82 -12.12 1.42
C ARG A 79 -0.44 -12.99 1.36
N THR A 80 -0.91 -13.33 0.17
CA THR A 80 -2.10 -14.16 -0.02
C THR A 80 -1.88 -15.62 0.43
N HIS A 81 -0.66 -16.15 0.28
CA HIS A 81 -0.34 -17.53 0.65
C HIS A 81 0.04 -17.74 2.13
N ARG A 82 0.25 -16.68 2.90
CA ARG A 82 0.57 -16.75 4.34
C ARG A 82 -0.72 -16.82 5.17
N LYS A 83 -1.32 -18.01 5.31
CA LYS A 83 -2.61 -18.20 6.01
C LYS A 83 -2.58 -17.81 7.51
N SER A 84 -3.73 -17.26 7.94
CA SER A 84 -4.48 -17.51 9.19
C SER A 84 -3.70 -17.57 10.51
N GLY A 85 -3.51 -16.41 11.14
CA GLY A 85 -3.14 -16.32 12.55
C GLY A 85 -2.98 -14.85 12.91
N ASP A 86 -3.81 -14.36 13.84
CA ASP A 86 -3.66 -13.07 14.52
C ASP A 86 -4.18 -11.82 13.79
N GLN A 87 -5.50 -11.61 13.85
CA GLN A 87 -6.07 -10.27 13.96
C GLN A 87 -6.77 -10.17 15.31
N LYS A 88 -6.00 -9.87 16.37
CA LYS A 88 -6.57 -9.16 17.53
C LYS A 88 -6.72 -7.71 17.14
N GLY A 89 -7.95 -7.22 17.30
CA GLY A 89 -8.43 -5.98 16.73
C GLY A 89 -7.63 -4.74 17.12
N VAL A 90 -7.72 -3.75 16.26
CA VAL A 90 -7.49 -2.36 16.65
C VAL A 90 -8.72 -1.59 16.19
N ILE A 91 -9.59 -1.32 17.15
CA ILE A 91 -10.49 -0.17 17.12
C ILE A 91 -9.86 0.82 18.10
N SER A 92 -9.51 1.99 17.60
CA SER A 92 -9.41 3.23 18.36
C SER A 92 -9.51 4.38 17.37
#